data_AF-A0A8C6G7U4-F1
#
_entry.id   AF-A0A8C6G7U4-F1
#
_cell.length_a   1.000
_cell.length_b   1.000
_cell.length_c   1.000
_cell.angle_alpha   90.00
_cell.angle_beta   90.00
_cell.angle_gamma   90.00
#
_symmetry.space_group_name_H-M   'P 1'
#
loop_
_entity.id
_entity.type
_entity.pdbx_description
1 polymer ?
#
loop_
_entity_poly.entity_id
_entity_poly.type
_entity_poly.pdbx_seq_one_letter_code
_entity_poly.pdbx_strand_id
1 'polypeptide(L)'
;MHLSLTPQWSSWTVLLLLVSNLLLWENTASAMRAKRLNVYDYTTFGNTWNQAIQLSQSMNHRISELSTHFKVFYAQGRGFEKRTTRCHTSSLSSPENKEQAQKIQLEVLLGLAHSLLQAWVNPLYHLWAEMCERLGSTPPILSKALEIKTLNRNLLETIEKIAFKGNFEINENGNYTAWSELELLQSPNRDTRYFAFHNLFHCLKKDSSYVEMYLKLLKCRLIQSNC
;
A
#
# COMPACT_ATOMS: atom_id res chain seq x y z
N MET A 1 -62.90 36.01 -6.96
CA MET A 1 -62.43 34.74 -6.36
C MET A 1 -61.27 34.23 -7.19
N HIS A 2 -60.16 33.90 -6.53
CA HIS A 2 -58.88 33.53 -7.11
C HIS A 2 -58.95 32.29 -8.02
N LEU A 3 -58.28 32.36 -9.18
CA LEU A 3 -57.81 31.19 -9.90
C LEU A 3 -56.38 30.90 -9.44
N SER A 4 -56.21 29.81 -8.69
CA SER A 4 -54.93 29.26 -8.27
C SER A 4 -54.32 28.42 -9.39
N LEU A 5 -53.16 28.85 -9.91
CA LEU A 5 -52.32 28.06 -10.82
C LEU A 5 -51.28 27.30 -9.99
N THR A 6 -51.45 25.99 -9.86
CA THR A 6 -50.40 25.07 -9.39
C THR A 6 -49.41 24.81 -10.53
N PRO A 7 -48.08 24.95 -10.30
CA PRO A 7 -47.10 24.62 -11.33
C PRO A 7 -46.94 23.10 -11.40
N GLN A 8 -47.44 22.51 -12.48
CA GLN A 8 -47.19 21.11 -12.81
C GLN A 8 -45.76 20.99 -13.38
N TRP A 9 -44.79 20.66 -12.53
CA TRP A 9 -43.45 20.31 -12.99
C TRP A 9 -43.53 18.98 -13.75
N SER A 10 -43.22 19.03 -15.04
CA SER A 10 -43.28 17.86 -15.91
C SER A 10 -42.20 16.85 -15.49
N SER A 11 -42.55 15.56 -15.49
CA SER A 11 -41.61 14.45 -15.19
C SER A 11 -40.31 14.53 -16.02
N TRP A 12 -40.38 15.14 -17.21
CA TRP A 12 -39.26 15.39 -18.11
C TRP A 12 -38.23 16.38 -17.55
N THR A 13 -38.64 17.45 -16.86
CA THR A 13 -37.68 18.39 -16.27
C THR A 13 -36.95 17.78 -15.08
N VAL A 14 -37.62 16.90 -14.31
CA VAL A 14 -36.99 16.16 -13.19
C VAL A 14 -35.97 15.14 -13.71
N LEU A 15 -36.29 14.42 -14.79
CA LEU A 15 -35.36 13.47 -15.43
C LEU A 15 -34.15 14.18 -16.05
N LEU A 16 -34.35 15.33 -16.71
CA LEU A 16 -33.26 16.14 -17.23
C LEU A 16 -32.35 16.67 -16.11
N LEU A 17 -32.91 17.13 -14.99
CA LEU A 17 -32.13 17.58 -13.82
C LEU A 17 -31.31 16.44 -13.20
N LEU A 18 -31.87 15.24 -13.11
CA LEU A 18 -31.16 14.06 -12.61
C LEU A 18 -30.02 13.64 -13.53
N VAL A 19 -30.26 13.62 -14.85
CA VAL A 19 -29.24 13.29 -15.86
C VAL A 19 -28.16 14.37 -15.92
N SER A 20 -28.52 15.65 -15.77
CA SER A 20 -27.55 16.75 -15.66
C SER A 20 -26.71 16.67 -14.39
N ASN A 21 -27.28 16.26 -13.24
CA ASN A 21 -26.51 16.06 -12.01
C ASN A 21 -25.58 14.84 -12.08
N LEU A 22 -25.99 13.76 -12.75
CA LEU A 22 -25.14 12.59 -13.03
C LEU A 22 -23.98 12.94 -13.98
N LEU A 23 -24.27 13.67 -15.07
CA LEU A 23 -23.25 14.14 -16.02
C LEU A 23 -22.34 15.23 -15.42
N LEU A 24 -22.85 16.06 -14.50
CA LEU A 24 -22.00 16.95 -13.71
C LEU A 24 -21.10 16.14 -12.77
N TRP A 25 -21.58 15.05 -12.17
CA TRP A 25 -20.75 14.21 -11.31
C TRP A 25 -19.63 13.51 -12.09
N GLU A 26 -19.91 13.03 -13.29
CA GLU A 26 -18.91 12.37 -14.15
C GLU A 26 -17.82 13.34 -14.63
N ASN A 27 -18.18 14.59 -14.93
CA ASN A 27 -17.23 15.64 -15.28
C ASN A 27 -16.52 16.26 -14.07
N THR A 28 -17.13 16.26 -12.87
CA THR A 28 -16.49 16.77 -11.64
C THR A 28 -15.58 15.74 -10.97
N ALA A 29 -15.83 14.44 -11.15
CA ALA A 29 -14.91 13.38 -10.75
C ALA A 29 -13.64 13.38 -11.61
N SER A 30 -13.76 13.66 -12.91
CA SER A 30 -12.61 13.88 -13.81
C SER A 30 -11.89 15.22 -13.52
N ALA A 31 -12.60 16.20 -12.98
CA ALA A 31 -12.06 17.52 -12.62
C ALA A 31 -11.51 17.60 -11.17
N MET A 32 -11.48 16.49 -10.42
CA MET A 32 -10.99 16.54 -9.04
C MET A 32 -9.45 16.67 -9.02
N ARG A 33 -9.03 17.94 -8.93
CA ARG A 33 -7.68 18.44 -8.59
C ARG A 33 -6.64 18.49 -9.72
N ALA A 34 -7.05 18.90 -10.92
CA ALA A 34 -6.15 19.63 -11.83
C ALA A 34 -5.87 21.04 -11.26
N LYS A 35 -5.13 21.14 -10.13
CA LYS A 35 -4.26 22.30 -9.93
C LYS A 35 -3.44 22.36 -11.22
N ARG A 36 -3.48 23.46 -11.99
CA ARG A 36 -2.77 23.58 -13.28
C ARG A 36 -1.27 23.31 -13.08
N LEU A 37 -0.87 22.06 -13.06
CA LEU A 37 0.49 21.62 -13.18
C LEU A 37 0.87 21.98 -14.62
N ASN A 38 1.91 22.77 -14.78
CA ASN A 38 2.47 22.98 -16.11
C ASN A 38 2.98 21.62 -16.65
N VAL A 39 3.24 21.53 -17.96
CA VAL A 39 3.67 20.27 -18.59
C VAL A 39 4.91 19.69 -17.92
N TYR A 40 5.86 20.53 -17.49
CA TYR A 40 7.04 20.10 -16.76
C TYR A 40 6.67 19.46 -15.42
N ASP A 41 5.81 20.09 -14.61
CA ASP A 41 5.40 19.55 -13.32
C ASP A 41 4.58 18.26 -13.48
N TYR A 42 3.72 18.17 -14.50
CA TYR A 42 2.98 16.95 -14.83
C TYR A 42 3.92 15.79 -15.19
N THR A 43 4.91 16.02 -16.05
CA THR A 43 5.91 14.99 -16.40
C THR A 43 6.76 14.59 -15.19
N THR A 44 7.21 15.54 -14.36
CA THR A 44 8.00 15.22 -13.17
C THR A 44 7.16 14.46 -12.13
N PHE A 45 5.86 14.76 -12.03
CA PHE A 45 4.93 14.05 -11.16
C PHE A 45 4.74 12.61 -11.65
N GLY A 46 4.50 12.40 -12.95
CA GLY A 46 4.44 11.08 -13.56
C GLY A 46 5.71 10.26 -13.37
N ASN A 47 6.89 10.89 -13.49
CA ASN A 47 8.17 10.23 -13.23
C ASN A 47 8.32 9.81 -11.75
N THR A 48 7.82 10.62 -10.82
CA THR A 48 7.85 10.28 -9.39
C THR A 48 6.96 9.06 -9.10
N TRP A 49 5.80 8.96 -9.74
CA TRP A 49 4.95 7.77 -9.68
C TRP A 49 5.61 6.53 -10.28
N ASN A 50 6.27 6.68 -11.45
CA ASN A 50 7.01 5.58 -12.07
C ASN A 50 8.11 5.05 -11.14
N GLN A 51 8.85 5.97 -10.51
CA GLN A 51 9.87 5.63 -9.53
C GLN A 51 9.28 4.86 -8.34
N ALA A 52 8.17 5.33 -7.76
CA ALA A 52 7.52 4.64 -6.65
C ALA A 52 7.10 3.21 -7.03
N ILE A 53 6.51 3.02 -8.21
CA ILE A 53 6.11 1.70 -8.71
C ILE A 53 7.34 0.81 -8.90
N GLN A 54 8.40 1.30 -9.54
CA GLN A 54 9.64 0.53 -9.74
C GLN A 54 10.31 0.12 -8.42
N LEU A 55 10.34 1.02 -7.43
CA LEU A 55 10.83 0.72 -6.08
C LEU A 55 9.98 -0.37 -5.43
N SER A 56 8.65 -0.26 -5.49
CA SER A 56 7.74 -1.26 -4.90
C SER A 56 7.88 -2.64 -5.56
N GLN A 57 8.01 -2.70 -6.89
CA GLN A 57 8.24 -3.93 -7.63
C GLN A 57 9.58 -4.58 -7.28
N SER A 58 10.64 -3.76 -7.20
CA SER A 58 11.97 -4.21 -6.80
C SER A 58 11.95 -4.78 -5.38
N MET A 59 11.24 -4.11 -4.46
CA MET A 59 11.08 -4.56 -3.08
C MET A 59 10.32 -5.88 -3.02
N ASN A 60 9.19 -6.00 -3.72
CA ASN A 60 8.40 -7.23 -3.79
C ASN A 60 9.18 -8.41 -4.37
N HIS A 61 9.98 -8.16 -5.40
CA HIS A 61 10.86 -9.16 -5.97
C HIS A 61 11.90 -9.64 -4.94
N ARG A 62 12.58 -8.73 -4.23
CA ARG A 62 13.55 -9.07 -3.17
C ARG A 62 12.91 -9.81 -1.99
N ILE A 63 11.73 -9.39 -1.56
CA ILE A 63 10.94 -10.09 -0.53
C ILE A 63 10.64 -11.52 -0.98
N SER A 64 10.22 -11.71 -2.23
CA SER A 64 9.92 -13.03 -2.78
C SER A 64 11.15 -13.94 -2.81
N GLU A 65 12.31 -13.43 -3.23
CA GLU A 65 13.57 -14.19 -3.23
C GLU A 65 13.96 -14.61 -1.80
N LEU A 66 13.94 -13.67 -0.86
CA LEU A 66 14.35 -13.91 0.52
C LEU A 66 13.37 -14.85 1.26
N SER A 67 12.07 -14.66 1.06
CA SER A 67 11.02 -15.52 1.59
C SER A 67 11.10 -16.95 1.04
N THR A 68 11.43 -17.10 -0.26
CA THR A 68 11.62 -18.41 -0.88
C THR A 68 12.83 -19.14 -0.28
N HIS A 69 13.95 -18.43 -0.12
CA HIS A 69 15.12 -18.99 0.57
C HIS A 69 14.74 -19.43 1.99
N PHE A 70 14.09 -18.55 2.76
CA PHE A 70 13.65 -18.89 4.11
C PHE A 70 12.76 -20.15 4.12
N LYS A 71 11.80 -20.23 3.19
CA LYS A 71 10.89 -21.36 3.09
C LYS A 71 11.62 -22.68 2.87
N VAL A 72 12.56 -22.72 1.93
CA VAL A 72 13.33 -23.92 1.59
C VAL A 72 14.18 -24.40 2.77
N PHE A 73 14.92 -23.49 3.41
CA PHE A 73 15.93 -23.88 4.40
C PHE A 73 15.38 -24.01 5.83
N TYR A 74 14.31 -23.29 6.17
CA TYR A 74 13.86 -23.17 7.56
C TYR A 74 12.41 -23.60 7.79
N ALA A 75 11.51 -23.49 6.80
CA ALA A 75 10.08 -23.76 6.98
C ALA A 75 9.56 -25.06 6.33
N GLN A 76 10.27 -25.60 5.33
CA GLN A 76 9.81 -26.76 4.56
C GLN A 76 9.58 -27.97 5.47
N GLY A 77 8.43 -28.63 5.29
CA GLY A 77 8.04 -29.80 6.08
C GLY A 77 7.53 -29.51 7.50
N ARG A 78 7.50 -28.25 7.94
CA ARG A 78 7.07 -27.88 9.32
C ARG A 78 5.58 -27.61 9.49
N GLY A 79 4.83 -27.59 8.40
CA GLY A 79 3.38 -27.34 8.44
C GLY A 79 2.99 -25.91 8.85
N PHE A 80 3.92 -24.94 8.79
CA PHE A 80 3.66 -23.55 9.16
C PHE A 80 2.53 -22.90 8.36
N GLU A 81 2.36 -23.28 7.10
CA GLU A 81 1.27 -22.82 6.22
C GLU A 81 -0.14 -23.16 6.76
N LYS A 82 -0.24 -24.12 7.71
CA LYS A 82 -1.50 -24.51 8.36
C LYS A 82 -1.76 -23.74 9.66
N ARG A 83 -0.78 -22.98 10.15
CA ARG A 83 -0.91 -22.20 11.40
C ARG A 83 -1.48 -20.83 11.08
N THR A 84 -2.22 -20.27 12.03
CA THR A 84 -2.76 -18.91 11.89
C THR A 84 -1.63 -17.89 11.94
N THR A 85 -1.51 -17.09 10.87
CA THR A 85 -0.64 -15.91 10.81
C THR A 85 -1.43 -14.67 11.19
N ARG A 86 -0.77 -13.70 11.83
CA ARG A 86 -1.38 -12.42 12.19
C ARG A 86 -0.35 -11.31 11.98
N CYS A 87 -0.76 -10.27 11.26
CA CYS A 87 0.10 -9.14 10.95
C CYS A 87 -0.19 -7.98 11.91
N HIS A 88 0.84 -7.29 12.41
CA HIS A 88 0.68 -6.11 13.27
C HIS A 88 -0.05 -4.94 12.58
N THR A 89 -0.11 -4.98 11.26
CA THR A 89 -0.84 -4.07 10.37
C THR A 89 -2.32 -4.44 10.19
N SER A 90 -2.81 -5.54 10.77
CA SER A 90 -4.20 -6.02 10.54
C SER A 90 -5.28 -5.05 11.04
N SER A 91 -4.94 -4.08 11.91
CA SER A 91 -5.87 -3.02 12.33
C SER A 91 -6.01 -1.89 11.29
N LEU A 92 -5.06 -1.76 10.37
CA LEU A 92 -5.22 -0.93 9.18
C LEU A 92 -6.24 -1.67 8.32
N SER A 93 -7.46 -1.14 8.22
CA SER A 93 -8.55 -1.70 7.43
C SER A 93 -8.26 -1.60 5.92
N SER A 94 -7.21 -2.31 5.50
CA SER A 94 -6.56 -2.21 4.21
C SER A 94 -7.39 -2.94 3.16
N PRO A 95 -7.75 -2.27 2.04
CA PRO A 95 -8.41 -2.94 0.92
C PRO A 95 -7.57 -4.10 0.39
N GLU A 96 -8.13 -5.30 0.36
CA GLU A 96 -7.38 -6.52 0.09
C GLU A 96 -7.24 -6.83 -1.41
N ASN A 97 -8.07 -6.20 -2.24
CA ASN A 97 -8.10 -6.40 -3.68
C ASN A 97 -8.35 -5.09 -4.44
N LYS A 98 -8.23 -5.19 -5.77
CA LYS A 98 -8.35 -4.06 -6.69
C LYS A 98 -9.74 -3.42 -6.59
N GLU A 99 -10.79 -4.22 -6.46
CA GLU A 99 -12.19 -3.80 -6.46
C GLU A 99 -12.54 -3.00 -5.21
N GLN A 100 -12.04 -3.42 -4.04
CA GLN A 100 -12.16 -2.68 -2.80
C GLN A 100 -11.33 -1.40 -2.85
N ALA A 101 -10.06 -1.50 -3.27
CA ALA A 101 -9.16 -0.36 -3.34
C ALA A 101 -9.67 0.72 -4.29
N GLN A 102 -10.31 0.33 -5.41
CA GLN A 102 -10.91 1.24 -6.39
C GLN A 102 -11.93 2.21 -5.79
N LYS A 103 -12.61 1.79 -4.71
CA LYS A 103 -13.67 2.56 -4.04
C LYS A 103 -13.15 3.51 -2.96
N ILE A 104 -11.88 3.37 -2.56
CA ILE A 104 -11.28 4.22 -1.54
C ILE A 104 -10.84 5.55 -2.14
N GLN A 105 -11.04 6.64 -1.38
CA GLN A 105 -10.56 7.97 -1.72
C GLN A 105 -9.03 7.98 -1.93
N LEU A 106 -8.57 8.79 -2.88
CA LEU A 106 -7.19 8.86 -3.31
C LEU A 106 -6.20 9.11 -2.16
N GLU A 107 -6.42 10.18 -1.38
CA GLU A 107 -5.53 10.58 -0.30
C GLU A 107 -5.52 9.55 0.83
N VAL A 108 -6.68 8.94 1.10
CA VAL A 108 -6.82 7.85 2.07
C VAL A 108 -6.02 6.62 1.64
N LEU A 109 -6.09 6.24 0.36
CA LEU A 109 -5.37 5.08 -0.17
C LEU A 109 -3.85 5.32 -0.22
N LEU A 110 -3.42 6.56 -0.51
CA LEU A 110 -2.01 6.96 -0.42
C LEU A 110 -1.53 6.94 1.05
N GLY A 111 -2.37 7.41 1.99
CA GLY A 111 -2.11 7.35 3.43
C GLY A 111 -1.99 5.93 3.97
N LEU A 112 -2.81 5.00 3.47
CA LEU A 112 -2.69 3.57 3.80
C LEU A 112 -1.37 2.98 3.28
N ALA A 113 -0.96 3.30 2.04
CA ALA A 113 0.32 2.86 1.50
C ALA A 113 1.51 3.36 2.36
N HIS A 114 1.48 4.64 2.76
CA HIS A 114 2.47 5.23 3.66
C HIS A 114 2.47 4.53 5.03
N SER A 115 1.30 4.36 5.65
CA SER A 115 1.14 3.73 6.97
C SER A 115 1.67 2.29 7.00
N LEU A 116 1.41 1.50 5.94
CA LEU A 116 1.95 0.15 5.82
C LEU A 116 3.48 0.16 5.79
N LEU A 117 4.10 0.99 4.95
CA LEU A 117 5.56 1.06 4.87
C LEU A 117 6.19 1.56 6.17
N GLN A 118 5.55 2.52 6.83
CA GLN A 118 6.00 3.05 8.12
C GLN A 118 5.94 1.98 9.21
N ALA A 119 4.89 1.15 9.22
CA ALA A 119 4.75 0.02 10.13
C ALA A 119 5.86 -1.05 9.95
N TRP A 120 6.47 -1.13 8.77
CA TRP A 120 7.54 -2.08 8.46
C TRP A 120 8.96 -1.57 8.75
N VAL A 121 9.12 -0.29 9.09
CA VAL A 121 10.42 0.30 9.42
C VAL A 121 11.15 -0.46 10.53
N ASN A 122 10.48 -0.69 11.66
CA ASN A 122 11.08 -1.35 12.82
C ASN A 122 11.30 -2.86 12.57
N PRO A 123 10.31 -3.65 12.09
CA PRO A 123 10.54 -5.05 11.75
C PRO A 123 11.69 -5.27 10.77
N LEU A 124 11.83 -4.42 9.74
CA LEU A 124 12.91 -4.55 8.74
C LEU A 124 14.30 -4.20 9.31
N TYR A 125 14.38 -3.35 10.33
CA TYR A 125 15.62 -3.13 11.07
C TYR A 125 16.08 -4.42 11.76
N HIS A 126 15.15 -5.10 12.46
CA HIS A 126 15.44 -6.33 13.17
C HIS A 126 15.62 -7.55 12.26
N LEU A 127 14.92 -7.60 11.12
CA LEU A 127 15.01 -8.72 10.18
C LEU A 127 16.47 -9.02 9.80
N TRP A 128 17.23 -8.01 9.43
CA TRP A 128 18.65 -8.19 9.08
C TRP A 128 19.46 -8.75 10.26
N ALA A 129 19.33 -8.14 11.45
CA ALA A 129 20.11 -8.53 12.63
C ALA A 129 19.79 -9.96 13.05
N GLU A 130 18.50 -10.31 13.17
CA GLU A 130 18.07 -11.62 13.62
C GLU A 130 18.34 -12.73 12.59
N MET A 131 18.31 -12.43 11.28
CA MET A 131 18.73 -13.41 10.27
C MET A 131 20.21 -13.75 10.38
N CYS A 132 21.06 -12.75 10.63
CA CYS A 132 22.48 -12.96 10.87
C CYS A 132 22.70 -13.82 12.14
N GLU A 133 22.16 -13.38 13.27
CA GLU A 133 22.44 -13.98 14.57
C GLU A 133 21.72 -15.30 14.83
N ARG A 134 20.46 -15.45 14.36
CA ARG A 134 19.59 -16.57 14.75
C ARG A 134 19.42 -17.64 13.68
N LEU A 135 19.58 -17.27 12.42
CA LEU A 135 19.50 -18.18 11.29
C LEU A 135 20.88 -18.52 10.71
N GLY A 136 21.94 -17.82 11.13
CA GLY A 136 23.29 -17.98 10.59
C GLY A 136 23.39 -17.58 9.13
N SER A 137 22.54 -16.65 8.67
CA SER A 137 22.51 -16.23 7.27
C SER A 137 23.74 -15.38 6.94
N THR A 138 24.41 -15.71 5.84
CA THR A 138 25.57 -14.96 5.32
C THR A 138 25.22 -14.24 4.02
N PRO A 139 26.07 -13.31 3.54
CA PRO A 139 26.00 -12.84 2.16
C PRO A 139 26.03 -14.04 1.17
N PRO A 140 25.32 -13.98 0.03
CA PRO A 140 24.54 -12.83 -0.47
C PRO A 140 23.09 -12.76 0.07
N ILE A 141 22.60 -13.74 0.83
CA ILE A 141 21.21 -13.75 1.31
C ILE A 141 20.95 -12.59 2.28
N LEU A 142 21.90 -12.34 3.18
CA LEU A 142 21.79 -11.28 4.17
C LEU A 142 21.72 -9.88 3.52
N SER A 143 22.33 -9.67 2.34
CA SER A 143 22.27 -8.37 1.64
C SER A 143 20.84 -8.06 1.19
N LYS A 144 20.05 -9.08 0.82
CA LYS A 144 18.65 -8.88 0.40
C LYS A 144 17.80 -8.27 1.51
N ALA A 145 18.01 -8.66 2.77
CA ALA A 145 17.29 -8.06 3.90
C ALA A 145 17.60 -6.55 4.04
N LEU A 146 18.87 -6.17 3.84
CA LEU A 146 19.29 -4.77 3.84
C LEU A 146 18.72 -4.01 2.63
N GLU A 147 18.71 -4.62 1.45
CA GLU A 147 18.11 -4.04 0.24
C GLU A 147 16.61 -3.76 0.43
N ILE A 148 15.86 -4.70 1.03
CA ILE A 148 14.43 -4.51 1.34
C ILE A 148 14.25 -3.33 2.30
N LYS A 149 15.04 -3.26 3.37
CA LYS A 149 15.01 -2.14 4.33
C LYS A 149 15.25 -0.80 3.64
N THR A 150 16.23 -0.73 2.76
CA THR A 150 16.56 0.48 1.98
C THR A 150 15.45 0.84 1.00
N LEU A 151 14.91 -0.14 0.27
CA LEU A 151 13.80 0.07 -0.67
C LEU A 151 12.54 0.56 0.05
N ASN A 152 12.23 0.05 1.25
CA ASN A 152 11.10 0.51 2.05
C ASN A 152 11.23 2.00 2.43
N ARG A 153 12.42 2.44 2.87
CA ARG A 153 12.70 3.84 3.20
C ARG A 153 12.63 4.74 1.97
N ASN A 154 13.27 4.34 0.87
CA ASN A 154 13.23 5.09 -0.38
C ASN A 154 11.81 5.23 -0.93
N LEU A 155 10.98 4.19 -0.76
CA LEU A 155 9.58 4.22 -1.16
C LEU A 155 8.73 5.16 -0.28
N LEU A 156 8.94 5.16 1.05
CA LEU A 156 8.33 6.13 1.97
C LEU A 156 8.62 7.57 1.53
N GLU A 157 9.90 7.91 1.34
CA GLU A 157 10.31 9.25 0.91
C GLU A 157 9.72 9.63 -0.47
N THR A 158 9.59 8.65 -1.37
CA THR A 158 9.00 8.86 -2.70
C THR A 158 7.50 9.13 -2.60
N ILE A 159 6.78 8.43 -1.71
CA ILE A 159 5.36 8.69 -1.42
C ILE A 159 5.15 10.08 -0.81
N GLU A 160 6.02 10.50 0.10
CA GLU A 160 5.97 11.85 0.68
C GLU A 160 6.20 12.93 -0.40
N LYS A 161 7.14 12.70 -1.32
CA LYS A 161 7.34 13.57 -2.51
C LYS A 161 6.11 13.60 -3.41
N ILE A 162 5.44 12.47 -3.62
CA ILE A 162 4.18 12.40 -4.38
C ILE A 162 3.10 13.23 -3.69
N ALA A 163 2.92 13.08 -2.38
CA ALA A 163 1.93 13.83 -1.63
C ALA A 163 2.21 15.35 -1.67
N PHE A 164 3.47 15.74 -1.49
CA PHE A 164 3.88 17.13 -1.60
C PHE A 164 3.56 17.73 -2.98
N LYS A 165 3.97 17.05 -4.07
CA LYS A 165 3.71 17.51 -5.45
C LYS A 165 2.21 17.53 -5.80
N GLY A 166 1.46 16.54 -5.32
CA GLY A 166 0.01 16.43 -5.53
C GLY A 166 -0.83 17.32 -4.62
N ASN A 167 -0.21 17.99 -3.64
CA ASN A 167 -0.91 18.71 -2.57
C ASN A 167 -1.96 17.80 -1.90
N PHE A 168 -1.54 16.57 -1.59
CA PHE A 168 -2.32 15.59 -0.85
C PHE A 168 -1.94 15.67 0.63
N GLU A 169 -2.93 15.58 1.50
CA GLU A 169 -2.71 15.39 2.92
C GLU A 169 -2.59 13.88 3.18
N ILE A 170 -1.41 13.46 3.64
CA ILE A 170 -1.21 12.10 4.15
C ILE A 170 -1.75 12.09 5.58
N ASN A 171 -3.05 11.83 5.71
CA ASN A 171 -3.60 11.47 7.00
C ASN A 171 -3.16 10.03 7.27
N GLU A 172 -2.27 9.83 8.25
CA GLU A 172 -1.89 8.49 8.71
C GLU A 172 -3.16 7.76 9.16
N ASN A 173 -3.64 6.85 8.32
CA ASN A 173 -5.01 6.38 8.41
C ASN A 173 -5.19 5.22 9.39
N GLY A 174 -4.28 5.09 10.35
CA GLY A 174 -4.49 4.18 11.46
C GLY A 174 -3.33 4.07 12.41
N ASN A 175 -3.69 4.05 13.69
CA ASN A 175 -2.90 3.44 14.74
C ASN A 175 -2.76 1.94 14.40
N TYR A 176 -1.72 1.57 13.65
CA TYR A 176 -1.30 0.18 13.59
C TYR A 176 -0.65 -0.19 14.92
N THR A 177 -0.80 -1.45 15.33
CA THR A 177 -0.15 -1.90 16.55
C THR A 177 1.36 -1.89 16.37
N ALA A 178 2.09 -1.37 17.36
CA ALA A 178 3.54 -1.43 17.35
C ALA A 178 3.97 -2.90 17.25
N TRP A 179 4.90 -3.19 16.35
CA TRP A 179 5.42 -4.54 16.19
C TRP A 179 6.16 -4.97 17.46
N SER A 180 5.70 -6.08 18.07
CA SER A 180 6.19 -6.58 19.35
C SER A 180 6.68 -8.04 19.27
N GLU A 181 6.97 -8.55 18.08
CA GLU A 181 7.32 -9.97 17.87
C GLU A 181 8.82 -10.25 17.94
N LEU A 182 9.64 -9.27 18.35
CA LEU A 182 11.09 -9.43 18.45
C LEU A 182 11.48 -10.60 19.35
N GLU A 183 10.83 -10.75 20.50
CA GLU A 183 11.07 -11.85 21.42
C GLU A 183 10.81 -13.23 20.79
N LEU A 184 9.83 -13.31 19.87
CA LEU A 184 9.53 -14.55 19.14
C LEU A 184 10.64 -14.87 18.11
N LEU A 185 11.20 -13.85 17.45
CA LEU A 185 12.37 -14.02 16.59
C LEU A 185 13.62 -14.43 17.38
N GLN A 186 13.74 -13.98 18.63
CA GLN A 186 14.87 -14.28 19.52
C GLN A 186 14.68 -15.55 20.35
N SER A 187 13.50 -16.18 20.27
CA SER A 187 13.15 -17.37 21.05
C SER A 187 14.23 -18.46 20.94
N PRO A 188 14.66 -19.09 22.04
CA PRO A 188 15.61 -20.21 22.00
C PRO A 188 14.98 -21.45 21.32
N ASN A 189 13.66 -21.61 21.38
CA ASN A 189 12.94 -22.67 20.70
C ASN A 189 12.96 -22.42 19.18
N ARG A 190 13.60 -23.35 18.44
CA ARG A 190 13.77 -23.28 16.97
C ARG A 190 12.45 -23.21 16.23
N ASP A 191 11.44 -23.97 16.63
CA ASP A 191 10.17 -24.02 15.91
C ASP A 191 9.36 -22.73 16.10
N THR A 192 9.30 -22.21 17.33
CA THR A 192 8.72 -20.89 17.62
C THR A 192 9.41 -19.80 16.81
N ARG A 193 10.76 -19.82 16.79
CA ARG A 193 11.56 -18.85 16.06
C ARG A 193 11.33 -18.90 14.56
N TYR A 194 11.39 -20.08 13.96
CA TYR A 194 11.16 -20.22 12.52
C TYR A 194 9.71 -19.90 12.15
N PHE A 195 8.74 -20.19 13.03
CA PHE A 195 7.37 -19.77 12.79
C PHE A 195 7.22 -18.24 12.86
N ALA A 196 7.93 -17.55 13.76
CA ALA A 196 7.94 -16.10 13.83
C ALA A 196 8.50 -15.47 12.54
N PHE A 197 9.62 -15.99 12.01
CA PHE A 197 10.13 -15.57 10.69
C PHE A 197 9.14 -15.88 9.56
N HIS A 198 8.47 -17.03 9.59
CA HIS A 198 7.44 -17.37 8.62
C HIS A 198 6.29 -16.36 8.64
N ASN A 199 5.78 -16.02 9.83
CA ASN A 199 4.73 -14.99 10.00
C ASN A 199 5.21 -13.63 9.49
N LEU A 200 6.43 -13.22 9.83
CA LEU A 200 7.04 -11.97 9.37
C LEU A 200 7.10 -11.90 7.84
N PHE A 201 7.61 -12.94 7.17
CA PHE A 201 7.68 -12.95 5.70
C PHE A 201 6.30 -13.02 5.05
N HIS A 202 5.36 -13.76 5.64
CA HIS A 202 3.98 -13.82 5.18
C HIS A 202 3.34 -12.42 5.18
N CYS A 203 3.44 -11.71 6.31
CA CYS A 203 2.90 -10.38 6.48
C CYS A 203 3.60 -9.35 5.61
N LEU A 204 4.94 -9.39 5.54
CA LEU A 204 5.73 -8.47 4.72
C LEU A 204 5.32 -8.59 3.25
N LYS A 205 5.19 -9.82 2.73
CA LYS A 205 4.76 -10.07 1.36
C LYS A 205 3.33 -9.59 1.09
N LYS A 206 2.42 -9.80 2.06
CA LYS A 206 1.02 -9.35 1.97
C LYS A 206 0.98 -7.83 1.86
N ASP A 207 1.54 -7.12 2.84
CA ASP A 207 1.46 -5.67 2.94
C ASP A 207 2.21 -4.98 1.79
N SER A 208 3.36 -5.49 1.38
CA SER A 208 4.13 -4.95 0.28
C SER A 208 3.42 -5.10 -1.08
N SER A 209 2.63 -6.17 -1.25
CA SER A 209 1.76 -6.35 -2.42
C SER A 209 0.61 -5.34 -2.45
N TYR A 210 0.05 -5.00 -1.28
CA TYR A 210 -0.97 -3.96 -1.17
C TYR A 210 -0.42 -2.59 -1.54
N VAL A 211 0.78 -2.24 -1.04
CA VAL A 211 1.44 -0.99 -1.41
C VAL A 211 1.64 -0.88 -2.92
N GLU A 212 2.19 -1.90 -3.58
CA GLU A 212 2.36 -1.88 -5.05
C GLU A 212 1.01 -1.73 -5.77
N MET A 213 0.00 -2.47 -5.35
CA MET A 213 -1.35 -2.39 -5.93
C MET A 213 -1.94 -0.99 -5.78
N TYR A 214 -1.84 -0.38 -4.60
CA TYR A 214 -2.34 0.96 -4.33
C TYR A 214 -1.63 1.99 -5.20
N LEU A 215 -0.29 1.93 -5.30
CA LEU A 215 0.49 2.87 -6.12
C LEU A 215 0.11 2.80 -7.61
N LYS A 216 -0.04 1.59 -8.15
CA LYS A 216 -0.50 1.38 -9.53
C LYS A 216 -1.89 1.96 -9.75
N LEU A 217 -2.83 1.69 -8.83
CA LEU A 217 -4.19 2.22 -8.90
C LEU A 217 -4.25 3.74 -8.81
N LEU A 218 -3.45 4.34 -7.92
CA LEU A 218 -3.42 5.79 -7.72
C LEU A 218 -2.86 6.50 -8.94
N LYS A 219 -1.74 6.03 -9.49
CA LYS A 219 -1.19 6.55 -10.75
C LYS A 219 -2.22 6.48 -11.88
N CYS A 220 -2.90 5.34 -11.99
CA CYS A 220 -3.95 5.13 -12.97
C CYS A 220 -5.07 6.16 -12.91
N ARG A 221 -5.57 6.46 -11.71
CA ARG A 221 -6.64 7.45 -11.51
C ARG A 221 -6.19 8.88 -11.78
N LEU A 222 -4.91 9.20 -11.51
CA LEU A 222 -4.39 10.57 -11.61
C LEU A 222 -3.87 10.95 -12.99
N ILE A 223 -3.24 10.01 -13.70
CA ILE A 223 -2.42 10.30 -14.87
C ILE A 223 -3.01 9.68 -16.15
N GLN A 224 -4.08 8.87 -16.04
CA GLN A 224 -4.76 8.21 -17.17
C GLN A 224 -3.79 7.51 -18.16
N SER A 225 -2.62 7.07 -17.69
CA SER A 225 -1.61 6.40 -18.50
C SER A 225 -1.75 4.88 -18.35
N ASN A 226 -1.74 4.14 -19.47
CA ASN A 226 -1.86 2.67 -19.58
C ASN A 226 -1.82 1.91 -18.25
N CYS A 227 -3.03 1.63 -17.81
CA CYS A 227 -3.43 0.68 -16.77
C CYS A 227 -3.84 -0.63 -17.45
#